data_AF-A0A8X6I592-F1
#
_entry.id   AF-A0A8X6I592-F1
#
_cell.length_a   1.000
_cell.length_b   1.000
_cell.length_c   1.000
_cell.angle_alpha   90.00
_cell.angle_beta   90.00
_cell.angle_gamma   90.00
#
_symmetry.space_group_name_H-M   'P 1'
#
loop_
_entity.id
_entity.type
_entity.pdbx_description
1 polymer ?
#
loop_
_entity_poly.entity_id
_entity_poly.type
_entity_poly.pdbx_seq_one_letter_code
_entity_poly.pdbx_strand_id
1 'polypeptide(L)'
;MTALTNAMNILPINYGRTENLNLFPSRSVRFRHITIEEHHGVLSLLPTQSPGAPATVGKRGKRKIRTFTIPHIPHDDVVLPEEVQGIRAFGSESELKALADVITDHLQLMRNKHAITLEHLRMGALKGIILDADGSELLNLYNEFEITPKVVNFALGTATTDVKRKCLEVLRHVEDNLSGEYMTGIHALVSPEFFDALTFHAKVKEAYERWQEGAALRNDMRSGFTFCGITFEEYRGQATDPEGNVRRFIEGNTGHCFPLGTASTFTTYFAPADFNETVNTLGQPLYAKQEPRRFDRGTDLHTQSNPLPMCHRPAVLVKISSS
;
A
#
# COMPACT_ATOMS: atom_id res chain seq x y z
N MET A 1 -46.52 14.04 -17.24
CA MET A 1 -45.64 13.76 -16.09
C MET A 1 -44.91 12.46 -16.38
N THR A 2 -43.59 12.51 -16.49
CA THR A 2 -42.72 11.35 -16.65
C THR A 2 -42.22 10.92 -15.28
N ALA A 3 -42.50 9.68 -14.89
CA ALA A 3 -42.01 9.11 -13.63
C ALA A 3 -40.51 8.79 -13.73
N LEU A 4 -39.80 8.92 -12.60
CA LEU A 4 -38.42 8.49 -12.42
C LEU A 4 -38.34 6.98 -12.62
N THR A 5 -37.73 6.55 -13.72
CA THR A 5 -37.63 5.12 -14.07
C THR A 5 -36.41 4.45 -13.45
N ASN A 6 -35.34 5.20 -13.16
CA ASN A 6 -34.17 4.67 -12.46
C ASN A 6 -33.31 5.81 -11.87
N ALA A 7 -32.57 5.51 -10.80
CA ALA A 7 -31.59 6.42 -10.20
C ALA A 7 -30.24 5.67 -10.09
N MET A 8 -29.19 6.22 -10.67
CA MET A 8 -27.84 5.62 -10.67
C MET A 8 -26.85 6.54 -9.95
N ASN A 9 -26.22 6.05 -8.89
CA ASN A 9 -25.18 6.76 -8.17
C ASN A 9 -23.82 6.21 -8.61
N ILE A 10 -22.98 7.07 -9.20
CA ILE A 10 -21.65 6.68 -9.66
C ILE A 10 -20.68 6.99 -8.53
N LEU A 11 -20.35 5.96 -7.74
CA LEU A 11 -19.33 6.08 -6.72
C LEU A 11 -17.93 6.00 -7.35
N PRO A 12 -16.95 6.78 -6.88
CA PRO A 12 -15.57 6.66 -7.31
C PRO A 12 -15.02 5.26 -6.96
N ILE A 13 -14.12 4.76 -7.79
CA ILE A 13 -13.49 3.45 -7.57
C ILE A 13 -12.60 3.54 -6.33
N ASN A 14 -12.96 2.81 -5.29
CA ASN A 14 -12.07 2.59 -4.15
C ASN A 14 -11.06 1.50 -4.49
N TYR A 15 -9.79 1.87 -4.56
CA TYR A 15 -8.68 0.93 -4.66
C TYR A 15 -8.24 0.50 -3.25
N GLY A 16 -8.10 -0.81 -3.02
CA GLY A 16 -7.74 -1.38 -1.72
C GLY A 16 -7.04 -2.72 -1.86
N ARG A 17 -6.20 -2.87 -2.89
CA ARG A 17 -5.59 -4.18 -3.18
C ARG A 17 -4.53 -4.54 -2.14
N THR A 18 -3.75 -3.58 -1.67
CA THR A 18 -2.76 -3.86 -0.61
C THR A 18 -3.44 -4.25 0.71
N GLU A 19 -4.64 -3.73 0.97
CA GLU A 19 -5.50 -4.15 2.08
C GLU A 19 -6.04 -5.57 1.90
N ASN A 20 -6.54 -5.91 0.70
CA ASN A 20 -7.03 -7.26 0.40
C ASN A 20 -5.93 -8.33 0.49
N LEU A 21 -4.68 -7.97 0.16
CA LEU A 21 -3.52 -8.85 0.34
C LEU A 21 -3.09 -8.98 1.81
N ASN A 22 -3.71 -8.22 2.72
CA ASN A 22 -3.37 -8.12 4.13
C ASN A 22 -1.85 -7.93 4.36
N LEU A 23 -1.23 -7.13 3.49
CA LEU A 23 0.23 -7.02 3.46
C LEU A 23 0.75 -6.22 4.65
N PHE A 24 0.01 -5.18 5.06
CA PHE A 24 0.39 -4.30 6.15
C PHE A 24 -0.55 -4.49 7.35
N PRO A 25 -0.28 -5.44 8.26
CA PRO A 25 -1.04 -5.57 9.50
C PRO A 25 -1.03 -4.25 10.27
N SER A 26 -2.17 -3.92 10.88
CA SER A 26 -2.34 -2.69 11.65
C SER A 26 -1.76 -2.82 13.06
N ARG A 27 -1.04 -1.79 13.50
CA ARG A 27 -0.50 -1.69 14.85
C ARG A 27 -0.76 -0.31 15.42
N SER A 28 -1.52 -0.26 16.50
CA SER A 28 -1.78 0.98 17.24
C SER A 28 -0.59 1.33 18.12
N VAL A 29 -0.18 2.60 18.07
CA VAL A 29 0.84 3.18 18.94
C VAL A 29 0.25 4.33 19.74
N ARG A 30 0.91 4.71 20.84
CA ARG A 30 0.48 5.82 21.70
C ARG A 30 1.18 7.14 21.37
N PHE A 31 2.30 7.07 20.65
CA PHE A 31 3.13 8.21 20.32
C PHE A 31 3.17 8.41 18.82
N ARG A 32 3.35 9.67 18.41
CA ARG A 32 3.50 10.04 17.00
C ARG A 32 4.87 9.69 16.43
N HIS A 33 5.85 9.45 17.28
CA HIS A 33 7.16 8.94 16.88
C HIS A 33 7.22 7.44 17.14
N ILE A 34 7.66 6.69 16.13
CA ILE A 34 7.98 5.26 16.27
C ILE A 34 9.47 5.09 16.17
N THR A 35 10.01 4.19 17.00
CA THR A 35 11.42 3.88 17.01
C THR A 35 11.61 2.43 16.63
N ILE A 36 12.47 2.17 15.65
CA ILE A 36 12.83 0.83 15.20
C ILE A 36 14.28 0.58 15.55
N GLU A 37 14.51 -0.51 16.26
CA GLU A 37 15.83 -0.99 16.61
C GLU A 37 16.20 -2.14 15.66
N GLU A 38 17.25 -1.92 14.88
CA GLU A 38 17.84 -2.91 13.98
C GLU A 38 19.00 -3.61 14.71
N HIS A 39 18.96 -4.94 14.78
CA HIS A 39 20.01 -5.76 15.38
C HIS A 39 20.52 -6.78 14.36
N HIS A 40 21.72 -6.55 13.83
CA HIS A 40 22.36 -7.51 12.93
C HIS A 40 23.05 -8.62 13.71
N GLY A 41 22.61 -9.86 13.54
CA GLY A 41 23.38 -11.02 14.01
C GLY A 41 24.67 -11.17 13.19
N VAL A 42 25.82 -11.29 13.85
CA VAL A 42 27.09 -11.60 13.17
C VAL A 42 27.25 -13.12 13.13
N LEU A 43 27.11 -13.70 11.95
CA LEU A 43 27.50 -15.09 11.70
C LEU A 43 28.87 -15.10 11.01
N SER A 44 29.86 -15.69 11.66
CA SER A 44 31.20 -15.86 11.11
C SER A 44 31.65 -17.29 11.28
N LEU A 45 32.31 -17.86 10.27
CA LEU A 45 32.96 -19.16 10.39
C LEU A 45 34.01 -19.10 11.52
N LEU A 46 33.99 -20.08 12.41
CA LEU A 46 34.97 -20.20 13.48
C LEU A 46 36.24 -20.89 12.94
N PRO A 47 37.43 -20.31 13.15
CA PRO A 47 38.66 -20.97 12.75
C PRO A 47 38.90 -22.21 13.61
N THR A 48 39.41 -23.29 13.00
CA THR A 48 39.88 -24.46 13.75
C THR A 48 41.13 -24.08 14.55
N GLN A 49 41.18 -24.52 15.80
CA GLN A 49 42.30 -24.25 16.71
C GLN A 49 42.92 -25.57 17.17
N SER A 50 44.24 -25.58 17.39
CA SER A 50 44.94 -26.75 17.92
C SER A 50 44.43 -27.11 19.32
N PRO A 51 44.36 -28.40 19.68
CA PRO A 51 43.98 -28.82 21.03
C PRO A 51 44.83 -28.13 22.09
N GLY A 52 44.20 -27.36 22.98
CA GLY A 52 44.87 -26.58 24.04
C GLY A 52 45.02 -25.07 23.77
N ALA A 53 44.72 -24.59 22.57
CA ALA A 53 44.70 -23.15 22.27
C ALA A 53 43.43 -22.47 22.83
N PRO A 54 43.48 -21.17 23.19
CA PRO A 54 42.33 -20.45 23.72
C PRO A 54 41.21 -20.33 22.68
N ALA A 55 39.97 -20.54 23.12
CA ALA A 55 38.78 -20.46 22.25
C ALA A 55 38.61 -19.05 21.65
N THR A 56 38.01 -18.98 20.45
CA THR A 56 37.65 -17.71 19.83
C THR A 56 36.48 -17.04 20.58
N VAL A 57 36.58 -15.73 20.79
CA VAL A 57 35.54 -14.94 21.47
C VAL A 57 34.49 -14.49 20.45
N GLY A 58 33.21 -14.74 20.76
CA GLY A 58 32.10 -14.32 19.91
C GLY A 58 32.00 -12.80 19.78
N LYS A 59 31.96 -12.29 18.55
CA LYS A 59 31.64 -10.88 18.28
C LYS A 59 30.13 -10.68 18.36
N ARG A 60 29.69 -9.67 19.09
CA ARG A 60 28.26 -9.32 19.19
C ARG A 60 27.89 -8.32 18.11
N GLY A 61 26.66 -8.43 17.62
CA GLY A 61 26.05 -7.48 16.69
C GLY A 61 25.97 -6.08 17.28
N LYS A 62 26.11 -5.05 16.43
CA LYS A 62 25.82 -3.66 16.79
C LYS A 62 24.33 -3.40 16.58
N ARG A 63 23.78 -2.47 17.37
CA ARG A 63 22.38 -2.02 17.28
C ARG A 63 22.33 -0.65 16.64
N LYS A 64 21.38 -0.43 15.73
CA LYS A 64 21.09 0.88 15.14
C LYS A 64 19.65 1.23 15.47
N ILE A 65 19.43 2.43 15.97
CA ILE A 65 18.10 2.93 16.33
C ILE A 65 17.72 4.00 15.31
N ARG A 66 16.51 3.88 14.75
CA ARG A 66 15.95 4.82 13.77
C ARG A 66 14.59 5.29 14.26
N THR A 67 14.30 6.58 14.16
CA THR A 67 13.03 7.16 14.62
C THR A 67 12.30 7.77 13.45
N PHE A 68 11.01 7.49 13.35
CA PHE A 68 10.13 7.94 12.27
C PHE A 68 8.95 8.70 12.85
N THR A 69 8.51 9.74 12.15
CA THR A 69 7.36 10.54 12.55
C THR A 69 6.15 10.16 11.71
N ILE A 70 5.05 9.80 12.36
CA ILE A 70 3.80 9.44 11.70
C ILE A 70 3.14 10.72 11.15
N PRO A 71 2.68 10.76 9.89
CA PRO A 71 2.01 11.92 9.31
C PRO A 71 0.64 12.17 9.95
N HIS A 72 0.06 13.34 9.70
CA HIS A 72 -1.27 13.71 10.19
C HIS A 72 -2.13 14.14 9.01
N ILE A 73 -3.30 13.51 8.86
CA ILE A 73 -4.19 13.74 7.74
C ILE A 73 -5.56 14.16 8.31
N PRO A 74 -5.77 15.47 8.56
CA PRO A 74 -7.08 16.02 8.90
C PRO A 74 -7.90 16.23 7.63
N HIS A 75 -9.21 16.08 7.74
CA HIS A 75 -10.15 16.43 6.68
C HIS A 75 -11.44 16.94 7.30
N ASP A 76 -11.77 18.20 6.98
CA ASP A 76 -12.99 18.89 7.39
C ASP A 76 -14.01 18.91 6.27
N ASP A 77 -15.28 18.87 6.65
CA ASP A 77 -16.42 19.08 5.78
C ASP A 77 -17.54 19.80 6.54
N VAL A 78 -18.50 20.36 5.81
CA VAL A 78 -19.65 21.05 6.40
C VAL A 78 -20.93 20.57 5.75
N VAL A 79 -21.96 20.36 6.57
CA VAL A 79 -23.33 20.17 6.08
C VAL A 79 -24.14 21.41 6.42
N LEU A 80 -24.56 22.14 5.39
CA LEU A 80 -25.37 23.36 5.53
C LEU A 80 -26.87 23.06 5.40
N PRO A 81 -27.76 23.84 6.05
CA PRO A 81 -29.20 23.63 5.93
C PRO A 81 -29.72 23.69 4.49
N GLU A 82 -29.07 24.48 3.62
CA GLU A 82 -29.40 24.62 2.20
C GLU A 82 -29.20 23.31 1.42
N GLU A 83 -28.28 22.45 1.86
CA GLU A 83 -28.00 21.14 1.23
C GLU A 83 -29.00 20.06 1.64
N VAL A 84 -29.86 20.35 2.62
CA VAL A 84 -30.91 19.44 3.11
C VAL A 84 -32.27 19.96 2.66
N GLN A 85 -32.42 21.28 2.56
CA GLN A 85 -33.69 21.93 2.26
C GLN A 85 -34.10 21.71 0.80
N GLY A 86 -35.23 21.03 0.59
CA GLY A 86 -35.82 20.84 -0.74
C GLY A 86 -35.13 19.78 -1.60
N ILE A 87 -34.14 19.06 -1.06
CA ILE A 87 -33.50 17.94 -1.75
C ILE A 87 -34.32 16.67 -1.52
N ARG A 88 -34.72 16.05 -2.63
CA ARG A 88 -35.44 14.78 -2.64
C ARG A 88 -34.49 13.62 -2.33
N ALA A 89 -34.94 12.64 -1.57
CA ALA A 89 -34.19 11.41 -1.33
C ALA A 89 -33.89 10.69 -2.66
N PHE A 90 -32.70 10.10 -2.74
CA PHE A 90 -32.26 9.39 -3.93
C PHE A 90 -33.21 8.23 -4.27
N GLY A 91 -33.75 8.20 -5.48
CA GLY A 91 -34.69 7.15 -5.92
C GLY A 91 -36.17 7.32 -5.50
N SER A 92 -36.51 8.29 -4.65
CA SER A 92 -37.91 8.61 -4.29
C SER A 92 -38.45 9.75 -5.14
N GLU A 93 -39.77 9.85 -5.37
CA GLU A 93 -40.41 10.99 -6.04
C GLU A 93 -40.98 12.05 -5.10
N SER A 94 -41.22 11.71 -3.84
CA SER A 94 -42.01 12.51 -2.90
C SER A 94 -41.33 12.72 -1.54
N GLU A 95 -40.31 11.95 -1.20
CA GLU A 95 -39.65 12.04 0.10
C GLU A 95 -38.48 13.02 0.07
N LEU A 96 -38.44 13.92 1.05
CA LEU A 96 -37.28 14.79 1.28
C LEU A 96 -36.18 14.00 2.01
N LYS A 97 -34.93 14.27 1.67
CA LYS A 97 -33.77 13.63 2.29
C LYS A 97 -33.64 14.08 3.74
N ALA A 98 -33.44 13.15 4.68
CA ALA A 98 -33.22 13.51 6.07
C ALA A 98 -31.82 14.11 6.26
N LEU A 99 -31.66 15.05 7.20
CA LEU A 99 -30.36 15.62 7.59
C LEU A 99 -29.34 14.53 7.95
N ALA A 100 -29.79 13.47 8.66
CA ALA A 100 -28.95 12.35 9.04
C ALA A 100 -28.40 11.56 7.84
N ASP A 101 -29.16 11.46 6.74
CA ASP A 101 -28.72 10.78 5.53
C ASP A 101 -27.66 11.60 4.80
N VAL A 102 -27.82 12.92 4.74
CA VAL A 102 -26.80 13.83 4.17
C VAL A 102 -25.50 13.72 4.96
N ILE A 103 -25.57 13.80 6.29
CA ILE A 103 -24.39 13.64 7.16
C ILE A 103 -23.71 12.28 6.93
N THR A 104 -24.49 11.20 6.82
CA THR A 104 -23.93 9.86 6.58
C THR A 104 -23.23 9.76 5.24
N ASP A 105 -23.79 10.36 4.18
CA ASP A 105 -23.16 10.40 2.86
C ASP A 105 -21.83 11.16 2.87
N HIS A 106 -21.79 12.33 3.51
CA HIS A 106 -20.55 13.10 3.67
C HIS A 106 -19.50 12.29 4.44
N LEU A 107 -19.87 11.68 5.58
CA LEU A 107 -18.94 10.84 6.35
C LEU A 107 -18.45 9.63 5.56
N GLN A 108 -19.30 9.01 4.73
CA GLN A 108 -18.89 7.91 3.86
C GLN A 108 -17.89 8.38 2.79
N LEU A 109 -18.11 9.55 2.19
CA LEU A 109 -17.16 10.15 1.25
C LEU A 109 -15.82 10.49 1.92
N MET A 110 -15.86 11.09 3.11
CA MET A 110 -14.65 11.38 3.89
C MET A 110 -13.88 10.10 4.21
N ARG A 111 -14.57 9.03 4.61
CA ARG A 111 -13.96 7.71 4.85
C ARG A 111 -13.31 7.14 3.58
N ASN A 112 -13.98 7.26 2.43
CA ASN A 112 -13.41 6.80 1.15
C ASN A 112 -12.13 7.58 0.79
N LYS A 113 -12.09 8.89 1.05
CA LYS A 113 -10.88 9.72 0.86
C LYS A 113 -9.73 9.27 1.77
N HIS A 114 -10.00 8.96 3.04
CA HIS A 114 -8.98 8.39 3.93
C HIS A 114 -8.48 7.02 3.46
N ALA A 115 -9.39 6.17 2.95
CA ALA A 115 -9.03 4.84 2.46
C ALA A 115 -8.10 4.90 1.24
N ILE A 116 -8.40 5.76 0.26
CA ILE A 116 -7.55 5.89 -0.94
C ILE A 116 -6.19 6.52 -0.61
N THR A 117 -6.13 7.49 0.32
CA THR A 117 -4.87 8.06 0.80
C THR A 117 -4.03 7.01 1.55
N LEU A 118 -4.66 6.17 2.38
CA LEU A 118 -3.96 5.06 3.05
C LEU A 118 -3.38 4.06 2.04
N GLU A 119 -4.14 3.70 1.01
CA GLU A 119 -3.66 2.82 -0.07
C GLU A 119 -2.49 3.48 -0.82
N HIS A 120 -2.54 4.78 -1.08
CA HIS A 120 -1.43 5.53 -1.68
C HIS A 120 -0.15 5.46 -0.84
N LEU A 121 -0.26 5.69 0.47
CA LEU A 121 0.87 5.59 1.40
C LEU A 121 1.44 4.17 1.48
N ARG A 122 0.59 3.14 1.49
CA ARG A 122 1.01 1.72 1.46
C ARG A 122 1.74 1.37 0.17
N MET A 123 1.25 1.87 -0.96
CA MET A 123 1.95 1.74 -2.24
C MET A 123 3.30 2.45 -2.23
N GLY A 124 3.41 3.63 -1.61
CA GLY A 124 4.69 4.30 -1.38
C GLY A 124 5.65 3.45 -0.55
N ALA A 125 5.17 2.85 0.54
CA ALA A 125 5.97 1.95 1.37
C ALA A 125 6.46 0.70 0.61
N LEU A 126 5.66 0.18 -0.34
CA LEU A 126 6.08 -0.92 -1.23
C LEU A 126 7.09 -0.50 -2.29
N LYS A 127 7.09 0.77 -2.69
CA LYS A 127 8.13 1.33 -3.55
C LYS A 127 9.43 1.58 -2.80
N GLY A 128 9.33 1.76 -1.48
CA GLY A 128 10.42 2.19 -0.60
C GLY A 128 10.51 3.72 -0.43
N ILE A 129 9.61 4.47 -1.09
CA ILE A 129 9.53 5.94 -0.98
C ILE A 129 8.05 6.30 -0.76
N ILE A 130 7.76 6.83 0.42
CA ILE A 130 6.43 7.29 0.80
C ILE A 130 6.31 8.74 0.36
N LEU A 131 5.33 9.00 -0.50
CA LEU A 131 5.01 10.32 -1.02
C LEU A 131 3.75 10.86 -0.33
N ASP A 132 3.65 12.18 -0.22
CA ASP A 132 2.39 12.83 0.14
C ASP A 132 1.47 12.98 -1.09
N ALA A 133 0.25 13.43 -0.86
CA ALA A 133 -0.74 13.65 -1.91
C ALA A 133 -0.25 14.62 -3.01
N ASP A 134 0.56 15.63 -2.66
CA ASP A 134 1.19 16.58 -3.59
C ASP A 134 2.43 16.01 -4.29
N GLY A 135 2.93 14.83 -3.89
CA GLY A 135 4.09 14.15 -4.46
C GLY A 135 5.42 14.55 -3.85
N SER A 136 5.40 15.38 -2.82
CA SER A 136 6.56 15.60 -1.97
C SER A 136 6.96 14.29 -1.27
N GLU A 137 8.26 14.10 -1.05
CA GLU A 137 8.75 12.93 -0.32
C GLU A 137 8.50 13.11 1.18
N LEU A 138 7.64 12.27 1.77
CA LEU A 138 7.44 12.21 3.22
C LEU A 138 8.54 11.40 3.89
N LEU A 139 8.88 10.24 3.31
CA LEU A 139 9.86 9.33 3.88
C LEU A 139 10.49 8.46 2.80
N ASN A 140 11.82 8.51 2.70
CA ASN A 140 12.59 7.63 1.83
C ASN A 140 13.24 6.51 2.64
N LEU A 141 12.68 5.30 2.57
CA LEU A 141 13.16 4.14 3.33
C LEU A 141 14.54 3.68 2.86
N TYR A 142 14.91 3.89 1.59
CA TYR A 142 16.25 3.52 1.11
C TYR A 142 17.33 4.41 1.71
N ASN A 143 17.09 5.73 1.75
CA ASN A 143 18.02 6.68 2.35
C ASN A 143 18.15 6.45 3.85
N GLU A 144 17.02 6.28 4.54
CA GLU A 144 17.01 5.98 5.97
C GLU A 144 17.78 4.70 6.24
N PHE A 145 17.44 3.58 5.59
CA PHE A 145 18.11 2.31 5.85
C PHE A 145 19.50 2.18 5.21
N GLU A 146 19.99 3.20 4.47
CA GLU A 146 21.27 3.19 3.75
C GLU A 146 21.37 2.02 2.75
N ILE A 147 20.27 1.70 2.07
CA ILE A 147 20.16 0.60 1.11
C ILE A 147 20.04 1.15 -0.30
N THR A 148 20.77 0.57 -1.25
CA THR A 148 20.62 0.92 -2.67
C THR A 148 19.41 0.18 -3.26
N PRO A 149 18.46 0.88 -3.91
CA PRO A 149 17.30 0.24 -4.51
C PRO A 149 17.70 -0.70 -5.64
N LYS A 150 17.16 -1.92 -5.64
CA LYS A 150 17.37 -2.89 -6.71
C LYS A 150 16.34 -2.68 -7.83
N VAL A 151 16.85 -2.46 -9.03
CA VAL A 151 16.05 -2.40 -10.25
C VAL A 151 16.43 -3.56 -11.16
N VAL A 152 15.46 -4.36 -11.59
CA VAL A 152 15.65 -5.44 -12.55
C VAL A 152 14.90 -5.10 -13.84
N ASN A 153 15.66 -4.81 -14.89
CA ASN A 153 15.09 -4.62 -16.20
C ASN A 153 14.85 -5.97 -16.89
N PHE A 154 13.60 -6.22 -17.27
CA PHE A 154 13.15 -7.42 -17.97
C PHE A 154 13.35 -7.35 -19.49
N ALA A 155 13.64 -6.18 -20.07
CA ALA A 155 13.91 -5.99 -21.50
C ALA A 155 12.92 -6.74 -22.42
N LEU A 156 11.63 -6.54 -22.15
CA LEU A 156 10.53 -7.26 -22.79
C LEU A 156 10.31 -6.85 -24.24
N GLY A 157 10.94 -5.76 -24.70
CA GLY A 157 11.00 -5.39 -26.11
C GLY A 157 11.93 -6.27 -26.96
N THR A 158 12.78 -7.10 -26.34
CA THR A 158 13.76 -7.94 -27.06
C THR A 158 13.34 -9.41 -27.02
N ALA A 159 12.95 -9.98 -28.17
CA ALA A 159 12.42 -11.34 -28.27
C ALA A 159 13.37 -12.46 -27.79
N THR A 160 14.68 -12.20 -27.73
CA THR A 160 15.69 -13.15 -27.26
C THR A 160 15.93 -13.10 -25.76
N THR A 161 15.29 -12.18 -25.02
CA THR A 161 15.51 -12.04 -23.59
C THR A 161 15.07 -13.28 -22.83
N ASP A 162 15.96 -13.77 -21.95
CA ASP A 162 15.65 -14.84 -21.01
C ASP A 162 14.90 -14.27 -19.80
N VAL A 163 13.57 -14.21 -19.92
CA VAL A 163 12.64 -13.76 -18.87
C VAL A 163 12.76 -14.63 -17.61
N LYS A 164 13.01 -15.94 -17.76
CA LYS A 164 13.16 -16.85 -16.61
C LYS A 164 14.38 -16.48 -15.78
N ARG A 165 15.50 -16.17 -16.42
CA ARG A 165 16.71 -15.71 -15.72
C ARG A 165 16.45 -14.40 -14.95
N LYS A 166 15.64 -13.50 -15.49
CA LYS A 166 15.24 -12.26 -14.81
C LYS A 166 14.34 -12.51 -13.60
N CYS A 167 13.36 -13.42 -13.70
CA CYS A 167 12.58 -13.84 -12.53
C CYS A 167 13.46 -14.46 -11.44
N LEU A 168 14.43 -15.31 -11.82
CA LEU A 168 15.37 -15.91 -10.87
C LEU A 168 16.30 -14.88 -10.22
N GLU A 169 16.68 -13.83 -10.94
CA GLU A 169 17.45 -12.70 -10.37
C GLU A 169 16.65 -12.01 -9.26
N VAL A 170 15.36 -11.76 -9.48
CA VAL A 170 14.46 -11.17 -8.46
C VAL A 170 14.32 -12.11 -7.27
N LEU A 171 14.03 -13.39 -7.49
CA LEU A 171 13.86 -14.38 -6.42
C LEU A 171 15.09 -14.47 -5.52
N ARG A 172 16.28 -14.65 -6.12
CA ARG A 172 17.54 -14.74 -5.37
C ARG A 172 17.82 -13.47 -4.57
N HIS A 173 17.57 -12.30 -5.16
CA HIS A 173 17.77 -11.05 -4.45
C HIS A 173 16.86 -10.92 -3.22
N VAL A 174 15.59 -11.31 -3.33
CA VAL A 174 14.67 -11.27 -2.20
C VAL A 174 15.06 -12.31 -1.14
N GLU A 175 15.44 -13.52 -1.54
CA GLU A 175 15.92 -14.60 -0.65
C GLU A 175 17.17 -14.19 0.15
N ASP A 176 18.16 -13.60 -0.51
CA ASP A 176 19.40 -13.15 0.13
C ASP A 176 19.14 -12.03 1.16
N ASN A 177 18.14 -11.18 0.91
CA ASN A 177 17.81 -10.03 1.75
C ASN A 177 16.72 -10.29 2.82
N LEU A 178 16.06 -11.45 2.81
CA LEU A 178 15.07 -11.83 3.82
C LEU A 178 15.68 -12.02 5.23
N SER A 179 16.95 -12.45 5.30
CA SER A 179 17.80 -12.45 6.51
C SER A 179 17.06 -12.74 7.84
N GLY A 180 16.56 -13.98 7.98
CA GLY A 180 15.93 -14.49 9.21
C GLY A 180 14.40 -14.40 9.24
N GLU A 181 13.78 -13.85 8.19
CA GLU A 181 12.33 -13.86 7.96
C GLU A 181 11.95 -15.01 7.01
N TYR A 182 10.68 -15.42 7.01
CA TYR A 182 10.14 -16.37 6.05
C TYR A 182 9.23 -15.69 5.03
N MET A 183 9.11 -16.26 3.84
CA MET A 183 8.12 -15.83 2.84
C MET A 183 7.36 -17.05 2.32
N THR A 184 6.11 -16.86 1.92
CA THR A 184 5.30 -17.89 1.26
C THR A 184 5.41 -17.83 -0.26
N GLY A 185 5.75 -16.67 -0.81
CA GLY A 185 5.96 -16.45 -2.24
C GLY A 185 6.26 -14.99 -2.54
N ILE A 186 6.57 -14.68 -3.80
CA ILE A 186 6.78 -13.31 -4.25
C ILE A 186 5.59 -12.87 -5.09
N HIS A 187 5.07 -11.69 -4.78
CA HIS A 187 4.01 -11.04 -5.54
C HIS A 187 4.54 -9.78 -6.20
N ALA A 188 4.11 -9.54 -7.42
CA ALA A 188 4.49 -8.38 -8.21
C ALA A 188 3.24 -7.64 -8.65
N LEU A 189 3.05 -6.42 -8.15
CA LEU A 189 2.04 -5.51 -8.68
C LEU A 189 2.65 -4.78 -9.88
N VAL A 190 2.01 -4.90 -11.03
CA VAL A 190 2.53 -4.37 -12.30
C VAL A 190 1.54 -3.44 -12.98
N SER A 191 2.08 -2.53 -13.80
CA SER A 191 1.26 -1.71 -14.68
C SER A 191 0.63 -2.56 -15.80
N PRO A 192 -0.51 -2.12 -16.38
CA PRO A 192 -1.12 -2.78 -17.54
C PRO A 192 -0.14 -2.99 -18.69
N GLU A 193 0.66 -1.98 -19.00
CA GLU A 193 1.62 -1.99 -20.11
C GLU A 193 2.74 -3.02 -19.88
N PHE A 194 3.19 -3.18 -18.64
CA PHE A 194 4.16 -4.22 -18.30
C PHE A 194 3.54 -5.62 -18.40
N PHE A 195 2.30 -5.79 -17.92
CA PHE A 195 1.62 -7.08 -17.95
C PHE A 195 1.33 -7.55 -19.38
N ASP A 196 0.90 -6.64 -20.24
CA ASP A 196 0.73 -6.90 -21.68
C ASP A 196 2.09 -7.28 -22.30
N ALA A 197 3.14 -6.49 -22.08
CA ALA A 197 4.47 -6.81 -22.60
C ALA A 197 5.00 -8.18 -22.12
N LEU A 198 4.70 -8.57 -20.87
CA LEU A 198 5.09 -9.85 -20.31
C LEU A 198 4.33 -11.00 -20.97
N THR A 199 3.01 -10.89 -21.13
CA THR A 199 2.16 -11.95 -21.67
C THR A 199 2.33 -12.14 -23.18
N PHE A 200 2.62 -11.07 -23.93
CA PHE A 200 2.90 -11.13 -25.37
C PHE A 200 4.31 -11.63 -25.72
N HIS A 201 5.25 -11.67 -24.77
CA HIS A 201 6.61 -12.09 -25.04
C HIS A 201 6.69 -13.57 -25.46
N ALA A 202 7.43 -13.89 -26.53
CA ALA A 202 7.47 -15.23 -27.13
C ALA A 202 7.81 -16.36 -26.14
N LYS A 203 8.69 -16.09 -25.16
CA LYS A 203 9.09 -17.07 -24.12
C LYS A 203 8.06 -17.26 -23.00
N VAL A 204 7.07 -16.38 -22.90
CA VAL A 204 6.06 -16.40 -21.84
C VAL A 204 4.69 -16.78 -22.42
N LYS A 205 4.43 -16.42 -23.69
CA LYS A 205 3.16 -16.65 -24.38
C LYS A 205 2.67 -18.10 -24.28
N GLU A 206 3.52 -19.09 -24.58
CA GLU A 206 3.13 -20.51 -24.46
C GLU A 206 2.80 -20.91 -23.02
N ALA A 207 3.52 -20.37 -22.03
CA ALA A 207 3.24 -20.62 -20.62
C ALA A 207 1.94 -19.94 -20.18
N TYR A 208 1.68 -18.75 -20.69
CA TYR A 208 0.45 -18.00 -20.44
C TYR A 208 -0.77 -18.70 -21.07
N GLU A 209 -0.68 -19.14 -22.32
CA GLU A 209 -1.75 -19.90 -23.01
C GLU A 209 -2.09 -21.19 -22.26
N ARG A 210 -1.10 -21.99 -21.85
CA ARG A 210 -1.32 -23.20 -21.04
C ARG A 210 -1.95 -22.88 -19.68
N TRP A 211 -1.57 -21.76 -19.07
CA TRP A 211 -2.17 -21.31 -17.82
C TRP A 211 -3.63 -20.89 -18.04
N GLN A 212 -3.93 -20.18 -19.13
CA GLN A 212 -5.28 -19.79 -19.52
C GLN A 212 -6.17 -21.02 -19.77
N GLU A 213 -5.69 -22.04 -20.48
CA GLU A 213 -6.46 -23.27 -20.73
C GLU A 213 -6.87 -23.99 -19.43
N GLY A 214 -6.03 -23.91 -18.38
CA GLY A 214 -6.33 -24.46 -17.06
C GLY A 214 -7.19 -23.59 -16.15
N ALA A 215 -7.15 -22.26 -16.34
CA ALA A 215 -7.78 -21.25 -15.47
C ALA A 215 -9.09 -20.66 -16.04
N ALA A 216 -9.29 -20.64 -17.36
CA ALA A 216 -10.47 -20.11 -18.04
C ALA A 216 -11.76 -20.84 -17.67
N LEU A 217 -11.65 -22.08 -17.17
CA LEU A 217 -12.77 -22.86 -16.66
C LEU A 217 -13.15 -22.51 -15.20
N ARG A 218 -12.39 -21.68 -14.47
CA ARG A 218 -12.58 -21.46 -13.02
C ARG A 218 -12.43 -20.03 -12.46
N ASN A 219 -11.62 -19.12 -13.00
CA ASN A 219 -11.33 -17.81 -12.34
C ASN A 219 -11.10 -16.63 -13.31
N ASP A 220 -11.18 -15.40 -12.77
CA ASP A 220 -10.77 -14.16 -13.45
C ASP A 220 -9.25 -14.16 -13.75
N MET A 221 -8.91 -14.14 -15.05
CA MET A 221 -7.56 -14.26 -15.59
C MET A 221 -6.63 -13.10 -15.21
N ARG A 222 -7.16 -11.97 -14.72
CA ARG A 222 -6.37 -10.79 -14.30
C ARG A 222 -5.92 -10.84 -12.84
N SER A 223 -6.45 -11.78 -12.06
CA SER A 223 -6.24 -11.86 -10.60
C SER A 223 -4.87 -12.39 -10.16
N GLY A 224 -4.03 -12.83 -11.10
CA GLY A 224 -2.64 -13.20 -10.83
C GLY A 224 -2.10 -14.26 -11.79
N PHE A 225 -1.12 -13.92 -12.62
CA PHE A 225 -0.37 -14.86 -13.45
C PHE A 225 0.92 -15.29 -12.76
N THR A 226 1.02 -16.56 -12.38
CA THR A 226 2.24 -17.09 -11.75
C THR A 226 3.24 -17.56 -12.81
N PHE A 227 4.42 -16.94 -12.85
CA PHE A 227 5.49 -17.32 -13.76
C PHE A 227 6.84 -17.38 -13.04
N CYS A 228 7.52 -18.54 -13.14
CA CYS A 228 8.84 -18.77 -12.56
C CYS A 228 8.95 -18.38 -11.08
N GLY A 229 7.92 -18.65 -10.26
CA GLY A 229 7.93 -18.39 -8.81
C GLY A 229 7.50 -16.98 -8.38
N ILE A 230 7.11 -16.12 -9.33
CA ILE A 230 6.56 -14.79 -9.06
C ILE A 230 5.11 -14.75 -9.55
N THR A 231 4.20 -14.25 -8.72
CA THR A 231 2.82 -13.97 -9.09
C THR A 231 2.70 -12.53 -9.57
N PHE A 232 2.46 -12.33 -10.86
CA PHE A 232 2.26 -11.02 -11.46
C PHE A 232 0.77 -10.67 -11.47
N GLU A 233 0.42 -9.53 -10.90
CA GLU A 233 -0.95 -9.03 -10.87
C GLU A 233 -1.01 -7.61 -11.42
N GLU A 234 -1.95 -7.39 -12.33
CA GLU A 234 -2.21 -6.07 -12.89
C GLU A 234 -2.87 -5.17 -11.85
N TYR A 235 -2.25 -4.02 -11.54
CA TYR A 235 -2.83 -3.06 -10.61
C TYR A 235 -3.01 -1.68 -11.25
N ARG A 236 -4.27 -1.27 -11.35
CA ARG A 236 -4.71 0.00 -11.95
C ARG A 236 -5.04 1.09 -10.91
N GLY A 237 -4.49 0.98 -9.70
CA GLY A 237 -4.71 1.96 -8.65
C GLY A 237 -4.31 3.37 -9.09
N GLN A 238 -5.21 4.34 -8.92
CA GLN A 238 -4.98 5.75 -9.22
C GLN A 238 -5.68 6.59 -8.16
N ALA A 239 -5.10 7.72 -7.80
CA ALA A 239 -5.75 8.72 -6.97
C ALA A 239 -5.66 10.08 -7.64
N THR A 240 -6.66 10.91 -7.42
CA THR A 240 -6.63 12.32 -7.83
C THR A 240 -6.06 13.13 -6.69
N ASP A 241 -5.04 13.94 -6.97
CA ASP A 241 -4.48 14.85 -5.99
C ASP A 241 -5.43 16.04 -5.71
N PRO A 242 -5.17 16.86 -4.66
CA PRO A 242 -6.01 18.01 -4.35
C PRO A 242 -6.11 19.05 -5.48
N GLU A 243 -5.14 19.06 -6.41
CA GLU A 243 -5.09 19.97 -7.56
C GLU A 243 -5.83 19.42 -8.80
N GLY A 244 -6.35 18.19 -8.73
CA GLY A 244 -7.11 17.55 -9.80
C GLY A 244 -6.28 16.69 -10.76
N ASN A 245 -4.98 16.51 -10.52
CA ASN A 245 -4.15 15.64 -11.36
C ASN A 245 -4.32 14.18 -10.95
N VAL A 246 -4.53 13.31 -11.94
CA VAL A 246 -4.63 11.87 -11.73
C VAL A 246 -3.24 11.26 -11.63
N ARG A 247 -2.96 10.62 -10.50
CA ARG A 247 -1.70 9.95 -10.19
C ARG A 247 -1.88 8.46 -10.15
N ARG A 248 -1.15 7.77 -11.02
CA ARG A 248 -1.10 6.31 -11.03
C ARG A 248 -0.23 5.83 -9.88
N PHE A 249 -0.71 4.83 -9.14
CA PHE A 249 0.08 4.23 -8.06
C PHE A 249 1.29 3.46 -8.59
N ILE A 250 1.25 2.97 -9.83
CA ILE A 250 2.39 2.34 -10.50
C ILE A 250 2.63 3.07 -11.81
N GLU A 251 3.89 3.44 -12.05
CA GLU A 251 4.29 4.10 -13.30
C GLU A 251 4.10 3.13 -14.47
N GLY A 252 3.79 3.66 -15.66
CA GLY A 252 3.70 2.83 -16.86
C GLY A 252 5.00 2.08 -17.11
N ASN A 253 4.90 0.85 -17.63
CA ASN A 253 6.04 -0.02 -17.93
C ASN A 253 6.85 -0.47 -16.71
N THR A 254 6.30 -0.35 -15.50
CA THR A 254 6.97 -0.74 -14.26
C THR A 254 6.12 -1.68 -13.40
N GLY A 255 6.78 -2.30 -12.43
CA GLY A 255 6.15 -3.04 -11.36
C GLY A 255 7.01 -3.09 -10.11
N HIS A 256 6.43 -3.59 -9.03
CA HIS A 256 7.09 -3.72 -7.74
C HIS A 256 6.89 -5.14 -7.21
N CYS A 257 8.00 -5.86 -7.02
CA CYS A 257 8.03 -7.17 -6.42
C CYS A 257 8.29 -7.07 -4.92
N PHE A 258 7.56 -7.86 -4.15
CA PHE A 258 7.70 -7.95 -2.70
C PHE A 258 7.33 -9.35 -2.19
N PRO A 259 7.89 -9.78 -1.06
CA PRO A 259 7.55 -11.07 -0.45
C PRO A 259 6.18 -11.02 0.24
N LEU A 260 5.41 -12.09 0.10
CA LEU A 260 4.18 -12.35 0.85
C LEU A 260 4.42 -13.28 2.04
N GLY A 261 3.50 -13.23 3.00
CA GLY A 261 3.48 -14.14 4.14
C GLY A 261 4.67 -13.96 5.10
N THR A 262 5.25 -12.77 5.14
CA THR A 262 6.30 -12.41 6.11
C THR A 262 5.69 -12.06 7.46
N ALA A 263 6.39 -12.32 8.57
CA ALA A 263 5.86 -12.01 9.90
C ALA A 263 6.02 -10.54 10.27
N SER A 264 7.15 -9.92 9.91
CA SER A 264 7.54 -8.60 10.44
C SER A 264 8.04 -7.60 9.39
N THR A 265 7.95 -7.92 8.09
CA THR A 265 8.48 -7.04 7.04
C THR A 265 7.63 -5.80 6.83
N PHE A 266 6.31 -5.91 6.93
CA PHE A 266 5.37 -4.84 6.64
C PHE A 266 4.46 -4.57 7.83
N THR A 267 4.16 -3.30 8.13
CA THR A 267 3.22 -2.91 9.19
C THR A 267 2.67 -1.51 8.92
N THR A 268 1.39 -1.27 9.23
CA THR A 268 0.84 0.10 9.31
C THR A 268 0.74 0.53 10.76
N TYR A 269 1.46 1.59 11.13
CA TYR A 269 1.37 2.18 12.45
C TYR A 269 0.27 3.24 12.50
N PHE A 270 -0.58 3.22 13.52
CA PHE A 270 -1.61 4.24 13.74
C PHE A 270 -1.32 5.01 15.03
N ALA A 271 -1.17 6.33 14.91
CA ALA A 271 -1.02 7.24 16.05
C ALA A 271 -2.39 7.77 16.54
N PRO A 272 -2.50 8.19 17.81
CA PRO A 272 -3.71 8.83 18.30
C PRO A 272 -3.98 10.16 17.60
N ALA A 273 -5.26 10.56 17.58
CA ALA A 273 -5.70 11.89 17.20
C ALA A 273 -5.25 12.95 18.22
N ASP A 274 -5.32 14.23 17.84
CA ASP A 274 -5.00 15.40 18.67
C ASP A 274 -6.20 15.89 19.49
N PHE A 275 -7.22 15.06 19.70
CA PHE A 275 -8.30 15.36 20.63
C PHE A 275 -7.87 15.17 22.08
N ASN A 276 -8.41 16.01 22.96
CA ASN A 276 -8.19 15.89 24.41
C ASN A 276 -8.52 14.50 24.97
N GLU A 277 -9.52 13.82 24.41
CA GLU A 277 -9.92 12.46 24.83
C GLU A 277 -9.01 11.35 24.30
N THR A 278 -8.25 11.62 23.23
CA THR A 278 -7.35 10.65 22.60
C THR A 278 -5.90 10.79 23.07
N VAL A 279 -5.61 11.77 23.91
CA VAL A 279 -4.30 11.95 24.54
C VAL A 279 -3.94 10.69 25.35
N ASN A 280 -2.75 10.13 25.08
CA ASN A 280 -2.21 8.92 25.72
C ASN A 280 -3.01 7.62 25.50
N THR A 281 -3.98 7.61 24.58
CA THR A 281 -4.69 6.39 24.19
C THR A 281 -4.02 5.72 22.98
N LEU A 282 -4.46 4.51 22.65
CA LEU A 282 -3.99 3.80 21.47
C LEU A 282 -4.60 4.43 20.21
N GLY A 283 -3.76 4.62 19.19
CA GLY A 283 -4.18 5.12 17.89
C GLY A 283 -5.24 4.22 17.23
N GLN A 284 -6.22 4.85 16.60
CA GLN A 284 -7.27 4.20 15.82
C GLN A 284 -7.09 4.50 14.32
N PRO A 285 -7.64 3.65 13.43
CA PRO A 285 -7.50 3.86 11.99
C PRO A 285 -8.13 5.17 11.48
N LEU A 286 -9.24 5.59 12.06
CA LEU A 286 -9.97 6.79 11.67
C LEU A 286 -10.71 7.34 12.88
N TYR A 287 -10.66 8.66 13.05
CA TYR A 287 -11.46 9.40 14.02
C TYR A 287 -12.44 10.30 13.29
N ALA A 288 -13.64 10.46 13.84
CA ALA A 288 -14.66 11.35 13.31
C ALA A 288 -15.36 12.10 14.45
N LYS A 289 -15.61 13.39 14.25
CA LYS A 289 -16.37 14.25 15.15
C LYS A 289 -17.38 15.07 14.36
N GLN A 290 -18.46 15.41 15.04
CA GLN A 290 -19.50 16.27 14.53
C GLN A 290 -19.77 17.33 15.58
N GLU A 291 -19.85 18.59 15.16
CA GLU A 291 -20.20 19.69 16.05
C GLU A 291 -21.26 20.57 15.39
N PRO A 292 -22.35 20.94 16.08
CA PRO A 292 -23.29 21.92 15.55
C PRO A 292 -22.58 23.25 15.38
N ARG A 293 -22.79 23.90 14.23
CA ARG A 293 -22.26 25.23 14.00
C ARG A 293 -22.85 26.23 14.99
N ARG A 294 -22.14 27.34 15.16
CA ARG A 294 -22.64 28.47 15.94
C ARG A 294 -24.05 28.87 15.47
N PHE A 295 -24.99 28.88 16.41
CA PHE A 295 -26.43 29.13 16.18
C PHE A 295 -27.17 28.04 15.40
N ASP A 296 -26.69 26.79 15.40
CA ASP A 296 -27.31 25.63 14.72
C ASP A 296 -27.50 25.84 13.20
N ARG A 297 -26.62 26.64 12.58
CA ARG A 297 -26.65 26.95 11.14
C ARG A 297 -25.95 25.89 10.28
N GLY A 298 -26.12 24.63 10.65
CA GLY A 298 -25.46 23.48 10.02
C GLY A 298 -24.64 22.65 11.01
N THR A 299 -23.96 21.64 10.48
CA THR A 299 -23.11 20.72 11.25
C THR A 299 -21.72 20.68 10.62
N ASP A 300 -20.68 20.95 11.42
CA ASP A 300 -19.30 20.74 11.03
C ASP A 300 -18.92 19.28 11.24
N LEU A 301 -18.27 18.69 10.26
CA LEU A 301 -17.76 17.32 10.30
C LEU A 301 -16.24 17.39 10.26
N HIS A 302 -15.58 16.74 11.21
CA HIS A 302 -14.14 16.65 11.26
C HIS A 302 -13.74 15.18 11.27
N THR A 303 -12.82 14.79 10.39
CA THR A 303 -12.23 13.45 10.39
C THR A 303 -10.71 13.52 10.36
N GLN A 304 -10.07 12.56 11.01
CA GLN A 304 -8.62 12.51 11.08
C GLN A 304 -8.14 11.06 11.01
N SER A 305 -7.06 10.85 10.26
CA SER A 305 -6.29 9.61 10.30
C SER A 305 -4.80 9.93 10.40
N ASN A 306 -4.08 9.16 11.21
CA ASN A 306 -2.63 9.30 11.39
C ASN A 306 -1.93 7.95 11.11
N PRO A 307 -1.91 7.47 9.85
CA PRO A 307 -1.27 6.22 9.48
C PRO A 307 0.18 6.40 9.00
N LEU A 308 1.05 5.45 9.33
CA LEU A 308 2.38 5.30 8.72
C LEU A 308 2.59 3.84 8.30
N PRO A 309 2.32 3.50 7.03
CA PRO A 309 2.72 2.23 6.44
C PRO A 309 4.23 2.18 6.28
N MET A 310 4.86 1.11 6.74
CA MET A 310 6.32 0.95 6.66
C MET A 310 6.71 -0.44 6.21
N CYS A 311 7.81 -0.49 5.44
CA CYS A 311 8.58 -1.70 5.19
C CYS A 311 9.82 -1.67 6.09
N HIS A 312 9.90 -2.60 7.04
CA HIS A 312 11.01 -2.75 7.98
C HIS A 312 12.28 -3.28 7.32
N ARG A 313 12.18 -3.91 6.14
CA ARG A 313 13.31 -4.44 5.37
C ARG A 313 13.22 -3.97 3.92
N PRO A 314 13.51 -2.71 3.60
CA PRO A 314 13.32 -2.19 2.24
C PRO A 314 14.23 -2.87 1.20
N ALA A 315 15.30 -3.59 1.61
CA ALA A 315 16.15 -4.39 0.71
C ALA A 315 15.40 -5.52 -0.02
N VAL A 316 14.26 -5.99 0.49
CA VAL A 316 13.47 -7.05 -0.17
C VAL A 316 12.57 -6.52 -1.29
N LEU A 317 12.51 -5.19 -1.45
CA LEU A 317 11.69 -4.54 -2.47
C LEU A 317 12.49 -4.44 -3.77
N VAL A 318 11.90 -4.90 -4.87
CA VAL A 318 12.54 -4.86 -6.19
C VAL A 318 11.65 -4.14 -7.18
N LYS A 319 12.15 -3.07 -7.80
CA LYS A 319 11.48 -2.42 -8.94
C LYS A 319 11.79 -3.21 -10.21
N ILE A 320 10.76 -3.54 -10.98
CA ILE A 320 10.90 -4.17 -12.29
C ILE A 320 10.46 -3.21 -13.39
N SER A 321 11.11 -3.29 -14.55
CA SER A 321 10.80 -2.46 -15.73
C SER A 321 10.75 -3.30 -17.00
N SER A 322 9.89 -2.93 -17.95
CA SER A 322 9.74 -3.64 -19.23
C SER A 322 10.70 -3.16 -20.35
N SER A 323 11.37 -2.02 -20.15
CA SER A 323 12.19 -1.30 -21.15
C SER A 323 13.23 -2.16 -21.88
#